data_AF-A0A966Q5E9-F1
#
_entry.id   AF-A0A966Q5E9-F1
#
_cell.length_a   1.000
_cell.length_b   1.000
_cell.length_c   1.000
_cell.angle_alpha   90.00
_cell.angle_beta   90.00
_cell.angle_gamma   90.00
#
_symmetry.space_group_name_H-M   'P 1'
#
loop_
_entity.id
_entity.type
_entity.pdbx_description
1 polymer ?
#
loop_
_entity_poly.entity_id
_entity_poly.type
_entity_poly.pdbx_seq_one_letter_code
_entity_poly.pdbx_strand_id
1 'polypeptide(L)'
;MDKDSNEIEKLILSGGIQVAGVDENGELLYQFTPKMKEINQELYKEHLNFVNSEIMKLWEAGFVQMDLFAEEPIVTLTKKAFIPDALAKLTKQQRWSLEEIKRLLKRREV
;
A
#
# COMPACT_ATOMS: atom_id res chain seq x y z
N MET A 1 7.74 5.66 28.34
CA MET A 1 7.90 5.55 26.88
C MET A 1 7.19 4.29 26.46
N ASP A 2 6.14 4.44 25.65
CA ASP A 2 5.35 3.30 25.17
C ASP A 2 6.21 2.36 24.32
N LYS A 3 5.99 1.06 24.52
CA LYS A 3 6.74 -0.03 23.88
C LYS A 3 6.67 0.07 22.35
N ASP A 4 5.56 0.57 21.82
CA ASP A 4 5.29 0.68 20.39
C ASP A 4 6.10 1.79 19.70
N SER A 5 6.33 2.93 20.37
CA SER A 5 7.21 3.99 19.86
C SER A 5 8.65 3.48 19.68
N ASN A 6 9.09 2.58 20.55
CA ASN A 6 10.44 2.03 20.54
C ASN A 6 10.65 1.05 19.37
N GLU A 7 9.64 0.28 18.99
CA GLU A 7 9.73 -0.64 17.84
C GLU A 7 9.75 0.11 16.50
N ILE A 8 8.93 1.16 16.35
CA ILE A 8 8.97 2.02 15.15
C ILE A 8 10.35 2.69 15.01
N GLU A 9 10.90 3.24 16.09
CA GLU A 9 12.22 3.87 16.08
C GLU A 9 13.32 2.88 15.67
N LYS A 10 13.31 1.66 16.19
CA LYS A 10 14.25 0.60 15.77
C LYS A 10 14.12 0.26 14.29
N LEU A 11 12.91 0.20 13.76
CA LEU A 11 12.68 -0.09 12.34
C LEU A 11 13.14 1.07 11.45
N ILE A 12 13.02 2.32 11.90
CA ILE A 12 13.58 3.49 11.20
C ILE A 12 15.11 3.44 11.21
N LEU A 13 15.72 3.22 12.38
CA LEU A 13 17.19 3.19 12.54
C LEU A 13 17.83 2.03 11.78
N SER A 14 17.17 0.88 11.72
CA SER A 14 17.61 -0.25 10.89
C SER A 14 17.38 -0.03 9.40
N GLY A 15 16.58 0.97 9.02
CA GLY A 15 16.21 1.30 7.65
C GLY A 15 15.13 0.40 7.06
N GLY A 16 14.39 -0.34 7.88
CA GLY A 16 13.27 -1.19 7.44
C GLY A 16 12.03 -0.39 7.07
N ILE A 17 11.83 0.77 7.70
CA ILE A 17 10.78 1.73 7.33
C ILE A 17 11.36 3.14 7.19
N GLN A 18 10.66 3.99 6.44
CA GLN A 18 10.98 5.40 6.27
C GLN A 18 9.72 6.26 6.36
N VAL A 19 9.88 7.54 6.69
CA VAL A 19 8.77 8.50 6.67
C VAL A 19 8.33 8.73 5.23
N ALA A 20 7.05 8.53 4.97
CA ALA A 20 6.42 8.66 3.65
C ALA A 20 5.58 9.93 3.51
N GLY A 21 5.23 10.58 4.63
CA GLY A 21 4.43 11.79 4.66
C GLY A 21 3.81 12.04 6.03
N VAL A 22 2.79 12.90 6.05
CA VAL A 22 1.99 13.25 7.21
C VAL A 22 0.52 13.11 6.83
N ASP A 23 -0.29 12.56 7.71
CA ASP A 23 -1.74 12.42 7.51
C ASP A 23 -2.50 13.73 7.80
N GLU A 24 -3.82 13.69 7.67
CA GLU A 24 -4.72 14.83 7.92
C GLU A 24 -4.72 15.32 9.38
N ASN A 25 -4.29 14.47 10.32
CA ASN A 25 -4.24 14.76 11.75
C ASN A 25 -2.86 15.24 12.21
N GLY A 26 -1.87 15.28 11.31
CA GLY A 26 -0.49 15.62 11.64
C GLY A 26 0.36 14.42 12.07
N GLU A 27 -0.12 13.18 11.92
CA GLU A 27 0.61 11.97 12.27
C GLU A 27 1.56 11.53 11.15
N LEU A 28 2.76 11.07 11.51
CA LEU A 28 3.74 10.56 10.56
C LEU A 28 3.26 9.26 9.92
N LEU A 29 3.30 9.22 8.59
CA LEU A 29 3.05 8.01 7.81
C LEU A 29 4.38 7.32 7.49
N TYR A 30 4.41 6.01 7.61
CA TYR A 30 5.60 5.18 7.35
C TYR A 30 5.40 4.27 6.14
N GLN A 31 6.49 4.02 5.41
CA GLN A 31 6.54 3.10 4.28
C GLN A 31 7.65 2.07 4.49
N PHE A 32 7.38 0.81 4.15
CA PHE A 32 8.37 -0.26 4.15
C PHE A 32 9.41 -0.03 3.06
N THR A 33 10.68 -0.26 3.39
CA THR A 33 11.77 -0.29 2.41
C THR A 33 12.05 -1.73 1.96
N PRO A 34 12.77 -1.94 0.85
CA PRO A 34 13.22 -3.28 0.46
C PRO A 34 14.03 -4.00 1.55
N LYS A 35 14.70 -3.25 2.42
CA LYS A 35 15.53 -3.79 3.52
C LYS A 35 14.70 -4.51 4.58
N MET A 36 13.39 -4.26 4.67
CA MET A 36 12.52 -4.95 5.62
C MET A 36 12.58 -6.48 5.44
N LYS A 37 12.76 -6.98 4.22
CA LYS A 37 12.90 -8.41 3.95
C LYS A 37 14.08 -9.04 4.67
N GLU A 38 15.17 -8.29 4.84
CA GLU A 38 16.38 -8.73 5.54
C GLU A 38 16.26 -8.55 7.06
N ILE A 39 15.57 -7.51 7.51
CA ILE A 39 15.40 -7.16 8.93
C ILE A 39 14.38 -8.09 9.60
N ASN A 40 13.22 -8.27 8.96
CA ASN A 40 12.14 -9.11 9.46
C ASN A 40 11.35 -9.71 8.29
N GLN A 41 11.77 -10.91 7.87
CA GLN A 41 11.16 -11.63 6.76
C GLN A 41 9.68 -11.98 7.00
N GLU A 42 9.30 -12.28 8.25
CA GLU A 42 7.93 -12.62 8.62
C GLU A 42 7.01 -11.42 8.44
N LEU A 43 7.36 -10.28 9.05
CA LEU A 43 6.62 -9.03 8.93
C LEU A 43 6.52 -8.56 7.47
N TYR A 44 7.59 -8.71 6.70
CA TYR A 44 7.57 -8.40 5.27
C TYR A 44 6.57 -9.29 4.50
N LYS A 45 6.53 -10.59 4.81
CA LYS A 45 5.59 -11.54 4.18
C LYS A 45 4.14 -11.23 4.57
N GLU A 46 3.88 -10.92 5.84
CA GLU A 46 2.56 -10.51 6.30
C GLU A 46 2.09 -9.23 5.59
N HIS A 47 2.98 -8.25 5.44
CA HIS A 47 2.69 -7.02 4.71
C HIS A 47 2.35 -7.31 3.24
N LEU A 48 3.12 -8.17 2.55
CA LEU A 48 2.81 -8.56 1.17
C LEU A 48 1.46 -9.27 1.05
N ASN A 49 1.15 -10.19 1.97
CA ASN A 49 -0.14 -10.86 1.99
C ASN A 49 -1.30 -9.87 2.17
N PHE A 50 -1.12 -8.89 3.06
CA PHE A 50 -2.08 -7.82 3.27
C PHE A 50 -2.30 -7.01 2.00
N VAL A 51 -1.23 -6.50 1.38
CA VAL A 51 -1.31 -5.71 0.14
C VAL A 51 -1.97 -6.51 -0.98
N ASN A 52 -1.59 -7.76 -1.18
CA ASN A 52 -2.20 -8.64 -2.18
C ASN A 52 -3.70 -8.86 -1.93
N SER A 53 -4.10 -9.02 -0.65
CA SER A 53 -5.51 -9.16 -0.29
C SER A 53 -6.33 -7.91 -0.62
N GLU A 54 -5.75 -6.72 -0.43
CA GLU A 54 -6.42 -5.45 -0.78
C GLU A 54 -6.53 -5.26 -2.29
N ILE A 55 -5.49 -5.63 -3.05
CA ILE A 55 -5.53 -5.63 -4.52
C ILE A 55 -6.64 -6.58 -5.02
N MET A 56 -6.73 -7.79 -4.46
CA MET A 56 -7.78 -8.76 -4.81
C MET A 56 -9.18 -8.20 -4.55
N LYS A 57 -9.42 -7.59 -3.38
CA LYS A 57 -10.70 -6.96 -3.07
C LYS A 57 -11.05 -5.83 -4.05
N LEU A 58 -10.07 -5.03 -4.45
CA LEU A 58 -10.27 -3.95 -5.42
C LEU A 58 -10.53 -4.49 -6.84
N TRP A 59 -9.92 -5.61 -7.19
CA TRP A 59 -10.17 -6.33 -8.43
C TRP A 59 -11.58 -6.94 -8.47
N GLU A 60 -11.98 -7.65 -7.42
CA GLU A 60 -13.35 -8.20 -7.27
C GLU A 60 -14.41 -7.09 -7.31
N ALA A 61 -14.11 -5.93 -6.70
CA ALA A 61 -14.97 -4.75 -6.74
C ALA A 61 -14.91 -4.00 -8.09
N GLY A 62 -14.07 -4.43 -9.05
CA GLY A 62 -13.98 -3.88 -10.40
C GLY A 62 -13.32 -2.50 -10.48
N PHE A 63 -12.49 -2.12 -9.50
CA PHE A 63 -11.71 -0.88 -9.51
C PHE A 63 -10.35 -1.06 -10.19
N VAL A 64 -9.80 -2.27 -10.10
CA VAL A 64 -8.50 -2.65 -10.64
C VAL A 64 -8.68 -3.81 -11.63
N GLN A 65 -7.83 -3.88 -12.64
CA GLN A 65 -7.69 -5.02 -13.53
C GLN A 65 -6.31 -5.65 -13.31
N MET A 66 -6.27 -6.98 -13.30
CA MET A 66 -5.04 -7.75 -13.19
C MET A 66 -4.87 -8.62 -14.42
N ASP A 67 -3.69 -8.57 -15.03
CA ASP A 67 -3.23 -9.57 -15.98
C ASP A 67 -2.26 -10.50 -15.25
N LEU A 68 -2.74 -11.71 -14.93
CA LEU A 68 -1.97 -12.74 -14.24
C LEU A 68 -1.22 -13.67 -15.21
N PHE A 69 -1.45 -13.54 -16.52
CA PHE A 69 -0.85 -14.39 -17.54
C PHE A 69 0.40 -13.78 -18.18
N ALA A 70 0.66 -12.49 -17.94
CA ALA A 70 1.91 -11.84 -18.28
C ALA A 70 3.10 -12.44 -17.49
N GLU A 71 4.31 -12.36 -18.05
CA GLU A 71 5.55 -12.82 -17.39
C GLU A 71 5.75 -12.13 -16.03
N GLU A 72 5.36 -10.86 -15.94
CA GLU A 72 5.20 -10.13 -14.68
C GLU A 72 3.73 -9.69 -14.54
N PRO A 73 3.05 -10.01 -13.42
CA PRO A 73 1.66 -9.64 -13.25
C PRO A 73 1.45 -8.13 -13.34
N ILE A 74 0.56 -7.69 -14.22
CA ILE A 74 0.30 -6.27 -14.45
C ILE A 74 -0.98 -5.88 -13.73
N VAL A 75 -0.91 -4.81 -12.93
CA VAL A 75 -2.04 -4.21 -12.22
C VAL A 75 -2.34 -2.85 -12.84
N THR A 76 -3.56 -2.66 -13.34
CA THR A 76 -4.00 -1.40 -13.96
C THR A 76 -5.30 -0.87 -13.33
N LEU A 77 -5.52 0.44 -13.43
CA LEU A 77 -6.73 1.08 -12.96
C LEU A 77 -7.83 1.00 -14.02
N THR A 78 -9.04 0.62 -13.60
CA THR A 78 -10.21 0.72 -14.46
C THR A 78 -10.78 2.13 -14.45
N LYS A 79 -11.70 2.44 -15.38
CA LYS A 79 -12.45 3.72 -15.36
C LYS A 79 -13.21 3.95 -14.05
N LYS A 80 -13.67 2.86 -13.39
CA LYS A 80 -14.40 2.91 -12.13
C LYS A 80 -13.58 3.52 -10.99
N ALA A 81 -12.25 3.40 -11.06
CA ALA A 81 -11.31 4.00 -10.10
C ALA A 81 -11.36 5.53 -10.02
N PHE A 82 -12.01 6.19 -10.98
CA PHE A 82 -12.09 7.64 -11.06
C PHE A 82 -13.52 8.18 -10.90
N ILE A 83 -14.51 7.31 -10.67
CA ILE A 83 -15.92 7.70 -10.53
C ILE A 83 -16.22 8.02 -9.05
N PRO A 84 -16.57 9.27 -8.69
CA PRO A 84 -16.78 9.67 -7.30
C PRO A 84 -17.82 8.80 -6.56
N ASP A 85 -18.96 8.52 -7.20
CA ASP A 85 -20.04 7.71 -6.61
C ASP A 85 -19.62 6.25 -6.38
N ALA A 86 -18.70 5.72 -7.19
CA ALA A 86 -18.15 4.40 -6.98
C ALA A 86 -17.16 4.40 -5.81
N LEU A 87 -16.30 5.42 -5.72
CA LEU A 87 -15.34 5.59 -4.62
C LEU A 87 -16.02 5.80 -3.27
N ALA A 88 -17.19 6.43 -3.25
CA ALA A 88 -18.00 6.61 -2.06
C ALA A 88 -18.43 5.28 -1.41
N LYS A 89 -18.54 4.20 -2.21
CA LYS A 89 -18.93 2.86 -1.74
C LYS A 89 -17.78 2.04 -1.15
N LEU A 90 -16.54 2.48 -1.33
CA LEU A 90 -15.36 1.81 -0.78
C LEU A 90 -15.23 2.07 0.73
N THR A 91 -14.72 1.08 1.46
CA THR A 91 -14.30 1.28 2.84
C THR A 91 -13.10 2.24 2.91
N LYS A 92 -12.81 2.81 4.09
CA LYS A 92 -11.63 3.68 4.30
C LYS A 92 -10.35 2.97 3.84
N GLN A 93 -10.18 1.70 4.20
CA GLN A 93 -9.01 0.90 3.83
C GLN A 93 -8.90 0.65 2.33
N GLN A 94 -10.01 0.28 1.67
CA GLN A 94 -10.02 0.07 0.22
C GLN A 94 -9.72 1.36 -0.55
N ARG A 95 -10.29 2.48 -0.09
CA ARG A 95 -10.03 3.79 -0.67
C ARG A 95 -8.56 4.16 -0.55
N TRP A 96 -7.97 3.96 0.63
CA TRP A 96 -6.54 4.22 0.85
C TRP A 96 -5.66 3.36 -0.06
N SER A 97 -5.94 2.05 -0.14
CA SER A 97 -5.22 1.13 -1.01
C SER A 97 -5.31 1.54 -2.49
N LEU A 98 -6.48 1.99 -2.94
CA LEU A 98 -6.69 2.45 -4.31
C LEU A 98 -5.92 3.75 -4.61
N GLU A 99 -5.92 4.71 -3.68
CA GLU A 99 -5.15 5.94 -3.82
C GLU A 99 -3.64 5.68 -3.83
N GLU A 100 -3.18 4.71 -3.04
CA GLU A 100 -1.77 4.31 -3.07
C GLU A 100 -1.38 3.68 -4.42
N ILE A 101 -2.23 2.83 -5.00
CA ILE A 101 -2.02 2.29 -6.35
C ILE A 101 -1.96 3.43 -7.38
N LYS A 102 -2.88 4.40 -7.33
CA LYS A 102 -2.83 5.60 -8.20
C LYS A 102 -1.52 6.38 -8.05
N ARG A 103 -1.06 6.58 -6.81
CA ARG A 103 0.19 7.29 -6.49
C ARG A 103 1.41 6.58 -7.07
N LEU A 104 1.45 5.24 -6.97
CA LEU A 104 2.55 4.43 -7.50
C LEU A 104 2.58 4.41 -9.03
N LEU A 105 1.43 4.26 -9.67
CA LEU A 105 1.35 4.26 -11.14
C LEU A 105 1.75 5.62 -11.72
N LYS A 106 1.30 6.73 -11.12
CA LYS A 106 1.71 8.09 -11.54
C LYS A 106 3.22 8.32 -11.45
N ARG A 107 3.90 7.70 -10.47
CA ARG A 107 5.36 7.80 -10.33
C ARG A 107 6.14 7.01 -11.39
N ARG A 108 5.52 6.03 -12.05
CA ARG A 108 6.15 5.24 -13.12
C ARG A 108 6.09 5.91 -14.49
N GLU A 109 5.23 6.92 -14.67
CA GLU A 109 5.06 7.68 -15.92
C GLU A 109 6.01 8.88 -16.06
N VAL A 110 6.85 9.15 -15.05
CA VAL A 110 7.85 10.23 -14.99
C VAL A 110 9.24 9.61 -14.88
#